data_AF-A0A7W2NJT6-F1
#
_entry.id   AF-A0A7W2NJT6-F1
#
_cell.length_a   1.000
_cell.length_b   1.000
_cell.length_c   1.000
_cell.angle_alpha   90.00
_cell.angle_beta   90.00
_cell.angle_gamma   90.00
#
_symmetry.space_group_name_H-M   'P 1'
#
loop_
_entity.id
_entity.type
_entity.pdbx_description
1 polymer ?
#
loop_
_entity_poly.entity_id
_entity_poly.type
_entity_poly.pdbx_seq_one_letter_code
_entity_poly.pdbx_strand_id
1 'polypeptide(L)'
;MAVFRSSNIIANYNFPLNAALGAKGIIMLRYIFTLWLALSAIFLNLAMAKDYSSDETWKLEIKDVNNSLITTALFKFTDKVASSCIGGNWKAINVISSTSSDDQFFPVNQTISYEINQGTLVIGRNGRCDSYLHLTGTFKGSGASGKYTAFGVEHNKLLGSFSISIVKQ
;
A
#
# COMPACT_ATOMS: atom_id res chain seq x y z
N MET A 1 36.54 48.68 29.01
CA MET A 1 35.62 48.95 30.13
C MET A 1 34.55 49.90 29.64
N ALA A 2 33.36 49.38 29.33
CA ALA A 2 32.17 50.16 29.04
C ALA A 2 30.95 49.26 29.33
N VAL A 3 30.16 49.66 30.32
CA VAL A 3 28.94 49.00 30.76
C VAL A 3 27.78 49.64 30.03
N PHE A 4 27.05 48.89 29.20
CA PHE A 4 25.77 49.33 28.64
C PHE A 4 24.63 48.55 29.29
N ARG A 5 23.86 49.24 30.14
CA ARG A 5 22.52 48.84 30.57
C ARG A 5 21.54 49.20 29.45
N SER A 6 20.73 48.26 29.00
CA SER A 6 19.47 48.55 28.31
C SER A 6 18.33 47.78 28.95
N SER A 7 17.36 48.55 29.44
CA SER A 7 16.19 48.14 30.19
C SER A 7 15.25 47.27 29.35
N ASN A 8 14.83 46.13 29.90
CA ASN A 8 13.70 45.35 29.39
C ASN A 8 12.39 46.10 29.67
N ILE A 9 11.70 46.54 28.62
CA ILE A 9 10.31 47.02 28.70
C ILE A 9 9.41 45.81 28.47
N ILE A 10 8.84 45.26 29.53
CA ILE A 10 7.79 44.23 29.46
C ILE A 10 6.47 44.98 29.30
N ALA A 11 5.90 44.95 28.10
CA ALA A 11 4.53 45.41 27.85
C ALA A 11 3.56 44.35 28.42
N ASN A 12 3.01 44.63 29.60
CA ASN A 12 1.91 43.87 30.17
C ASN A 12 0.62 44.18 29.41
N TYR A 13 0.24 43.29 28.48
CA TYR A 13 -1.10 43.28 27.91
C TYR A 13 -2.06 42.64 28.92
N ASN A 14 -2.61 43.46 29.82
CA ASN A 14 -3.79 43.08 30.60
C ASN A 14 -5.00 43.09 29.65
N PHE A 15 -5.33 41.94 29.07
CA PHE A 15 -6.64 41.71 28.49
C PHE A 15 -7.65 41.48 29.63
N PRO A 16 -8.67 42.33 29.80
CA PRO A 16 -9.72 42.09 30.77
C PRO A 16 -10.64 41.00 30.21
N LEU A 17 -10.31 39.74 30.50
CA LEU A 17 -11.15 38.59 30.15
C LEU A 17 -12.20 38.35 31.24
N ASN A 18 -13.04 39.35 31.51
CA ASN A 18 -14.19 39.20 32.39
C ASN A 18 -15.41 39.84 31.73
N ALA A 19 -15.96 39.13 30.75
CA ALA A 19 -17.31 39.38 30.26
C ALA A 19 -18.07 38.05 30.20
N ALA A 20 -18.89 37.84 31.22
CA ALA A 20 -20.16 37.12 31.18
C ALA A 20 -20.16 35.73 30.51
N LEU A 21 -19.66 34.72 31.21
CA LEU A 21 -20.25 33.38 31.13
C LEU A 21 -20.92 33.07 32.46
N GLY A 22 -22.23 33.32 32.53
CA GLY A 22 -23.07 32.75 33.58
C GLY A 22 -22.95 31.22 33.59
N ALA A 23 -23.32 30.58 34.71
CA ALA A 23 -23.15 29.16 34.99
C ALA A 23 -23.60 28.18 33.87
N LYS A 24 -24.43 28.62 32.91
CA LYS A 24 -24.80 27.85 31.72
C LYS A 24 -23.69 27.69 30.66
N GLY A 25 -22.76 28.66 30.52
CA GLY A 25 -21.71 28.60 29.51
C GLY A 25 -20.58 27.63 29.84
N ILE A 26 -20.26 27.47 31.13
CA ILE A 26 -19.25 26.51 31.61
C ILE A 26 -19.71 25.06 31.41
N ILE A 27 -21.02 24.81 31.53
CA ILE A 27 -21.63 23.51 31.25
C ILE A 27 -21.52 23.19 29.76
N MET A 28 -21.83 24.15 28.88
CA MET A 28 -21.78 23.95 27.42
C MET A 28 -20.36 23.69 26.88
N LEU A 29 -19.34 24.34 27.46
CA LEU A 29 -17.93 24.17 27.06
C LEU A 29 -17.37 22.77 27.42
N ARG A 30 -17.85 22.18 28.53
CA ARG A 30 -17.50 20.81 28.93
C ARG A 30 -18.04 19.76 27.96
N TYR A 31 -19.27 19.95 27.45
CA TYR A 31 -19.86 19.03 26.47
C TYR A 31 -19.14 19.07 25.12
N ILE A 32 -18.66 20.23 24.69
CA ILE A 32 -17.90 20.37 23.43
C ILE A 32 -16.55 19.63 23.54
N PHE A 33 -15.87 19.74 24.67
CA PHE A 33 -14.58 19.06 24.91
C PHE A 33 -14.72 17.54 25.02
N THR A 34 -15.77 17.05 25.69
CA THR A 34 -16.06 15.61 25.75
C THR A 34 -16.53 15.05 24.40
N LEU A 35 -17.25 15.83 23.59
CA LEU A 35 -17.62 15.44 22.23
C LEU A 35 -16.37 15.31 21.32
N TRP A 36 -15.40 16.22 21.45
CA TRP A 36 -14.13 16.18 20.70
C TRP A 36 -13.26 14.99 21.12
N LEU A 37 -13.17 14.70 22.42
CA LEU A 37 -12.49 13.51 22.95
C LEU A 37 -13.17 12.21 22.48
N ALA A 38 -14.51 12.16 22.50
CA ALA A 38 -15.26 11.01 21.99
C ALA A 38 -15.10 10.81 20.48
N LEU A 39 -15.07 11.89 19.68
CA LEU A 39 -14.80 11.81 18.24
C LEU A 39 -13.37 11.33 17.95
N SER A 40 -12.37 11.77 18.72
CA SER A 40 -10.97 11.34 18.52
C SER A 40 -10.76 9.84 18.81
N ALA A 41 -11.53 9.25 19.73
CA ALA A 41 -11.47 7.83 20.04
C ALA A 41 -12.05 6.93 18.94
N ILE A 42 -12.94 7.46 18.08
CA ILE A 42 -13.54 6.71 16.97
C ILE A 42 -12.55 6.57 15.79
N PHE A 43 -11.60 7.49 15.65
CA PHE A 43 -10.63 7.48 14.54
C PHE A 43 -9.41 6.57 14.76
N LEU A 44 -9.22 5.95 15.93
CA LEU A 44 -7.99 5.20 16.23
C LEU A 44 -7.99 3.71 15.81
N ASN A 45 -9.10 3.15 15.32
CA ASN A 45 -9.21 1.70 15.10
C ASN A 45 -9.38 1.27 13.63
N LEU A 46 -8.85 2.03 12.67
CA LEU A 46 -8.57 1.50 11.33
C LEU A 46 -7.22 0.80 11.33
N ALA A 47 -7.08 -0.23 12.17
CA ALA A 47 -6.03 -1.22 11.95
C ALA A 47 -6.37 -1.89 10.62
N MET A 48 -5.68 -1.52 9.54
CA MET A 48 -5.75 -2.24 8.28
C MET A 48 -5.21 -3.64 8.54
N ALA A 49 -6.12 -4.59 8.79
CA ALA A 49 -5.78 -5.98 8.79
C ALA A 49 -5.13 -6.29 7.44
N LYS A 50 -3.90 -6.81 7.49
CA LYS A 50 -3.20 -7.20 6.29
C LYS A 50 -3.88 -8.46 5.79
N ASP A 51 -4.51 -8.39 4.61
CA ASP A 51 -5.26 -9.52 4.04
C ASP A 51 -4.38 -10.74 3.68
N TYR A 52 -3.07 -10.69 3.92
CA TYR A 52 -2.12 -11.76 3.62
C TYR A 52 -0.99 -11.81 4.66
N SER A 53 -0.48 -13.02 4.90
CA SER A 53 0.72 -13.23 5.72
C SER A 53 1.98 -13.17 4.84
N SER A 54 3.03 -12.52 5.34
CA SER A 54 4.37 -12.53 4.72
C SER A 54 5.10 -13.86 4.89
N ASP A 55 4.65 -14.69 5.82
CA ASP A 55 5.34 -15.94 6.16
C ASP A 55 4.90 -17.11 5.27
N GLU A 56 3.71 -16.99 4.67
CA GLU A 56 3.11 -17.98 3.79
C GLU A 56 3.86 -18.08 2.45
N THR A 57 3.93 -19.31 1.93
CA THR A 57 4.43 -19.56 0.57
C THR A 57 3.25 -19.59 -0.39
N TRP A 58 3.39 -18.86 -1.48
CA TRP A 58 2.38 -18.69 -2.51
C TRP A 58 2.81 -19.38 -3.79
N LYS A 59 1.89 -20.09 -4.43
CA LYS A 59 2.06 -20.63 -5.77
C LYS A 59 1.46 -19.66 -6.76
N LEU A 60 2.23 -19.26 -7.78
CA LEU A 60 1.80 -18.55 -8.97
C LEU A 60 1.76 -19.50 -10.14
N GLU A 61 0.68 -19.46 -10.91
CA GLU A 61 0.53 -20.12 -12.20
C GLU A 61 0.14 -19.09 -13.24
N ILE A 62 0.84 -19.08 -14.38
CA ILE A 62 0.57 -18.18 -15.50
C ILE A 62 0.33 -19.02 -16.74
N LYS A 63 -0.77 -18.73 -17.43
CA LYS A 63 -1.20 -19.43 -18.64
C LYS A 63 -1.30 -18.46 -19.80
N ASP A 64 -1.06 -18.97 -21.01
CA ASP A 64 -1.27 -18.21 -22.24
C ASP A 64 -2.76 -18.06 -22.58
N VAL A 65 -3.05 -17.40 -23.71
CA VAL A 65 -4.43 -17.23 -24.23
C VAL A 65 -5.11 -18.55 -24.60
N ASN A 66 -4.35 -19.63 -24.81
CA ASN A 66 -4.86 -20.97 -25.08
C ASN A 66 -5.03 -21.80 -23.81
N ASN A 67 -4.88 -21.19 -22.62
CA ASN A 67 -4.94 -21.84 -21.31
C ASN A 67 -3.83 -22.89 -21.09
N SER A 68 -2.73 -22.82 -21.84
CA SER A 68 -1.54 -23.63 -21.65
C SER A 68 -0.72 -23.06 -20.48
N LEU A 69 -0.33 -23.89 -19.52
CA LEU A 69 0.51 -23.48 -18.40
C LEU A 69 1.93 -23.17 -18.89
N ILE A 70 2.36 -21.92 -18.74
CA ILE A 70 3.68 -21.46 -19.17
C ILE A 70 4.63 -21.38 -17.99
N THR A 71 4.22 -20.73 -16.91
CA THR A 71 5.09 -20.49 -15.74
C THR A 71 4.41 -20.94 -14.47
N THR A 72 5.17 -21.63 -13.62
CA THR A 72 4.84 -21.87 -12.20
C THR A 72 5.95 -21.28 -11.33
N ALA A 73 5.59 -20.55 -10.28
CA ALA A 73 6.55 -20.03 -9.32
C ALA A 73 6.06 -20.20 -7.88
N LEU A 74 6.98 -20.44 -6.95
CA LEU A 74 6.75 -20.32 -5.52
C LEU A 74 7.39 -19.04 -5.04
N PHE A 75 6.67 -18.25 -4.24
CA PHE A 75 7.16 -16.97 -3.76
C PHE A 75 6.60 -16.60 -2.39
N LYS A 76 7.16 -15.57 -1.77
CA LYS A 76 6.62 -14.91 -0.58
C LYS A 76 6.40 -13.44 -0.83
N PHE A 77 5.29 -12.91 -0.30
CA PHE A 77 5.11 -11.46 -0.21
C PHE A 77 6.07 -10.88 0.82
N THR A 78 6.60 -9.69 0.54
CA THR A 78 7.47 -8.97 1.49
C THR A 78 6.93 -7.57 1.74
N ASP A 79 7.35 -6.93 2.84
CA ASP A 79 7.09 -5.52 3.10
C ASP A 79 8.18 -4.58 2.60
N LYS A 80 9.20 -5.11 1.91
CA LYS A 80 10.27 -4.30 1.36
C LYS A 80 9.72 -3.49 0.19
N VAL A 81 9.93 -2.17 0.23
CA VAL A 81 9.58 -1.29 -0.90
C VAL A 81 10.40 -1.69 -2.12
N ALA A 82 9.75 -1.76 -3.28
CA ALA A 82 10.40 -2.03 -4.56
C ALA A 82 10.56 -0.75 -5.37
N SER A 83 11.67 -0.62 -6.09
CA SER A 83 11.82 0.41 -7.11
C SER A 83 10.83 0.15 -8.25
N SER A 84 10.20 1.21 -8.74
CA SER A 84 9.19 1.16 -9.80
C SER A 84 9.29 2.38 -10.70
N CYS A 85 9.15 2.17 -12.00
CA CYS A 85 8.97 3.24 -12.99
C CYS A 85 7.54 3.78 -13.03
N ILE A 86 6.59 3.04 -12.44
CA ILE A 86 5.17 3.42 -12.35
C ILE A 86 4.88 3.87 -10.92
N GLY A 87 4.06 4.91 -10.77
CA GLY A 87 3.52 5.29 -9.46
C GLY A 87 2.77 4.14 -8.76
N GLY A 88 2.61 4.26 -7.45
CA GLY A 88 1.97 3.23 -6.61
C GLY A 88 2.87 2.77 -5.46
N ASN A 89 2.29 2.01 -4.54
CA ASN A 89 2.98 1.50 -3.35
C ASN A 89 3.49 0.08 -3.58
N TRP A 90 4.51 -0.02 -4.45
CA TRP A 90 5.06 -1.29 -4.87
C TRP A 90 5.95 -1.93 -3.79
N LYS A 91 5.70 -3.21 -3.52
CA LYS A 91 6.49 -4.04 -2.60
C LYS A 91 7.17 -5.16 -3.35
N ALA A 92 8.34 -5.60 -2.90
CA ALA A 92 9.09 -6.67 -3.53
C ALA A 92 8.44 -8.03 -3.27
N ILE A 93 8.50 -8.91 -4.27
CA ILE A 93 8.23 -10.34 -4.10
C ILE A 93 9.56 -11.07 -3.95
N ASN A 94 9.63 -12.01 -3.01
CA ASN A 94 10.76 -12.94 -2.90
C ASN A 94 10.40 -14.26 -3.60
N VAL A 95 10.94 -14.49 -4.79
CA VAL A 95 10.73 -15.74 -5.53
C VAL A 95 11.64 -16.82 -4.94
N ILE A 96 11.03 -17.94 -4.51
CA ILE A 96 11.72 -19.10 -3.92
C ILE A 96 12.19 -20.04 -5.03
N SER A 97 11.31 -20.35 -5.97
CA SER A 97 11.59 -21.25 -7.09
C SER A 97 10.66 -20.95 -8.25
N SER A 98 11.08 -21.30 -9.46
CA SER A 98 10.23 -21.18 -10.64
C SER A 98 10.60 -22.20 -11.71
N THR A 99 9.60 -22.59 -12.48
CA THR A 99 9.74 -23.38 -13.70
C THR A 99 8.93 -22.68 -14.79
N SER A 100 9.53 -22.47 -15.95
CA SER A 100 8.82 -21.95 -17.12
C SER A 100 9.17 -22.75 -18.37
N SER A 101 8.20 -22.90 -19.28
CA SER A 101 8.46 -23.36 -20.64
C SER A 101 8.93 -22.22 -21.55
N ASP A 102 8.73 -20.97 -21.15
CA ASP A 102 9.23 -19.75 -21.82
C ASP A 102 9.56 -18.68 -20.77
N ASP A 103 10.85 -18.59 -20.42
CA ASP A 103 11.35 -17.64 -19.42
C ASP A 103 11.16 -16.15 -19.82
N GLN A 104 10.92 -15.87 -21.10
CA GLN A 104 10.65 -14.50 -21.58
C GLN A 104 9.17 -14.17 -21.54
N PHE A 105 8.28 -15.15 -21.44
CA PHE A 105 6.84 -14.92 -21.38
C PHE A 105 6.48 -14.08 -20.16
N PHE A 106 6.81 -14.55 -18.95
CA PHE A 106 6.76 -13.71 -17.75
C PHE A 106 8.03 -13.94 -16.93
N PRO A 107 8.98 -12.98 -16.92
CA PRO A 107 10.32 -13.20 -16.39
C PRO A 107 10.35 -13.13 -14.86
N VAL A 108 9.86 -14.19 -14.19
CA VAL A 108 9.87 -14.35 -12.72
C VAL A 108 11.27 -14.38 -12.11
N ASN A 109 12.30 -14.63 -12.92
CA ASN A 109 13.70 -14.58 -12.52
C ASN A 109 14.24 -13.15 -12.38
N GLN A 110 13.49 -12.14 -12.84
CA GLN A 110 13.80 -10.74 -12.64
C GLN A 110 13.09 -10.22 -11.37
N THR A 111 13.52 -9.06 -10.89
CA THR A 111 12.83 -8.39 -9.78
C THR A 111 11.39 -8.04 -10.18
N ILE A 112 10.44 -8.76 -9.59
CA ILE A 112 9.01 -8.48 -9.70
C ILE A 112 8.50 -7.85 -8.40
N SER A 113 7.50 -7.01 -8.51
CA SER A 113 6.88 -6.31 -7.40
C SER A 113 5.36 -6.45 -7.45
N TYR A 114 4.71 -6.16 -6.33
CA TYR A 114 3.28 -6.22 -6.21
C TYR A 114 2.71 -5.00 -5.51
N GLU A 115 1.45 -4.75 -5.77
CA GLU A 115 0.60 -3.82 -5.03
C GLU A 115 -0.75 -4.50 -4.79
N ILE A 116 -1.30 -4.32 -3.59
CA ILE A 116 -2.68 -4.68 -3.30
C ILE A 116 -3.41 -3.40 -2.90
N ASN A 117 -4.40 -3.02 -3.70
CA ASN A 117 -5.20 -1.83 -3.46
C ASN A 117 -6.68 -2.16 -3.69
N GLN A 118 -7.53 -1.86 -2.71
CA GLN A 118 -8.98 -2.07 -2.77
C GLN A 118 -9.38 -3.48 -3.26
N GLY A 119 -8.71 -4.52 -2.74
CA GLY A 119 -8.98 -5.91 -3.12
C GLY A 119 -8.52 -6.30 -4.53
N THR A 120 -7.73 -5.46 -5.20
CA THR A 120 -7.08 -5.78 -6.48
C THR A 120 -5.60 -6.02 -6.24
N LEU A 121 -5.11 -7.19 -6.63
CA LEU A 121 -3.70 -7.51 -6.68
C LEU A 121 -3.18 -7.20 -8.08
N VAL A 122 -2.05 -6.48 -8.12
CA VAL A 122 -1.24 -6.31 -9.31
C VAL A 122 0.15 -6.84 -9.02
N ILE A 123 0.64 -7.76 -9.84
CA ILE A 123 2.05 -8.19 -9.84
C ILE A 123 2.67 -7.75 -11.16
N GLY A 124 3.81 -7.08 -11.12
CA GLY A 124 4.44 -6.56 -12.31
C GLY A 124 5.96 -6.55 -12.26
N ARG A 125 6.55 -6.50 -13.45
CA ARG A 125 7.96 -6.20 -13.65
C ARG A 125 8.14 -4.68 -13.74
N ASN A 126 8.11 -4.01 -12.60
CA ASN A 126 8.05 -2.54 -12.57
C ASN A 126 9.41 -1.84 -12.51
N GLY A 127 10.51 -2.58 -12.34
CA GLY A 127 11.86 -2.02 -12.28
C GLY A 127 12.47 -1.63 -13.63
N ARG A 128 11.76 -1.86 -14.76
CA ARG A 128 12.18 -1.43 -16.10
C ARG A 128 11.09 -0.58 -16.74
N CYS A 129 11.51 0.50 -17.41
CA CYS A 129 10.59 1.51 -17.95
C CYS A 129 10.38 1.40 -19.48
N ASP A 130 10.69 0.25 -20.08
CA ASP A 130 10.62 0.01 -21.53
C ASP A 130 9.29 -0.63 -21.98
N SER A 131 8.69 -1.44 -21.12
CA SER A 131 7.42 -2.13 -21.32
C SER A 131 6.97 -2.79 -20.02
N TYR A 132 5.66 -2.88 -19.78
CA TYR A 132 5.13 -3.43 -18.54
C TYR A 132 4.35 -4.70 -18.77
N LEU A 133 4.62 -5.68 -17.92
CA LEU A 133 3.95 -6.98 -17.88
C LEU A 133 3.26 -7.09 -16.52
N HIS A 134 1.93 -7.06 -16.50
CA HIS A 134 1.15 -7.07 -15.27
C HIS A 134 0.20 -8.27 -15.20
N LEU A 135 0.15 -8.87 -14.02
CA LEU A 135 -0.83 -9.84 -13.58
C LEU A 135 -1.82 -9.09 -12.68
N THR A 136 -3.04 -8.84 -13.17
CA THR A 136 -4.03 -8.03 -12.46
C THR A 136 -5.30 -8.83 -12.21
N GLY A 137 -5.71 -8.92 -10.94
CA GLY A 137 -6.87 -9.72 -10.55
C GLY A 137 -7.40 -9.39 -9.16
N THR A 138 -8.57 -9.92 -8.84
CA THR A 138 -9.20 -9.75 -7.51
C THR A 138 -8.49 -10.62 -6.48
N PHE A 139 -8.08 -10.00 -5.36
CA PHE A 139 -7.45 -10.65 -4.21
C PHE A 139 -8.49 -10.95 -3.13
N LYS A 140 -8.53 -12.21 -2.66
CA LYS A 140 -9.50 -12.68 -1.66
C LYS A 140 -8.82 -13.24 -0.41
N GLY A 141 -7.65 -12.71 -0.06
CA GLY A 141 -6.89 -13.09 1.12
C GLY A 141 -6.13 -14.42 1.01
N SER A 142 -6.76 -15.46 0.46
CA SER A 142 -6.16 -16.79 0.26
C SER A 142 -5.73 -17.10 -1.18
N GLY A 143 -6.02 -16.18 -2.10
CA GLY A 143 -5.81 -16.37 -3.53
C GLY A 143 -6.20 -15.16 -4.35
N ALA A 144 -5.75 -15.16 -5.60
CA ALA A 144 -6.23 -14.24 -6.62
C ALA A 144 -6.19 -14.94 -7.98
N SER A 145 -7.00 -14.44 -8.89
CA SER A 145 -6.99 -14.87 -10.29
C SER A 145 -7.35 -13.69 -11.17
N GLY A 146 -6.79 -13.65 -12.37
CA GLY A 146 -7.08 -12.55 -13.27
C GLY A 146 -6.35 -12.65 -14.60
N LYS A 147 -6.08 -11.48 -15.16
CA LYS A 147 -5.55 -11.33 -16.51
C LYS A 147 -4.04 -11.11 -16.46
N TYR A 148 -3.36 -11.65 -17.46
CA TYR A 148 -1.99 -11.30 -17.77
C TYR A 148 -1.97 -10.39 -19.00
N THR A 149 -1.46 -9.17 -18.85
CA THR A 149 -1.47 -8.15 -19.91
C THR A 149 -0.10 -7.49 -20.05
N ALA A 150 0.26 -7.18 -21.29
CA ALA A 150 1.33 -6.23 -21.60
C ALA A 150 0.75 -4.84 -21.87
N PHE A 151 1.42 -3.79 -21.40
CA PHE A 151 1.08 -2.42 -21.75
C PHE A 151 2.31 -1.52 -21.87
N GLY A 152 2.16 -0.47 -22.66
CA GLY A 152 3.21 0.49 -22.99
C GLY A 152 2.64 1.63 -23.83
N VAL A 153 3.52 2.40 -24.48
CA VAL A 153 3.17 3.65 -25.19
C VAL A 153 2.09 3.46 -26.25
N GLU A 154 1.98 2.28 -26.85
CA GLU A 154 1.07 2.11 -27.99
C GLU A 154 -0.12 1.19 -27.75
N HIS A 155 -0.07 0.12 -26.94
CA HIS A 155 -1.23 -0.79 -26.81
C HIS A 155 -1.27 -1.56 -25.48
N ASN A 156 -2.50 -1.85 -25.01
CA ASN A 156 -2.78 -2.90 -24.02
C ASN A 156 -3.04 -4.22 -24.76
N LYS A 157 -2.24 -5.25 -24.51
CA LYS A 157 -2.40 -6.58 -25.12
C LYS A 157 -2.66 -7.63 -24.04
N LEU A 158 -3.74 -8.40 -24.19
CA LEU A 158 -4.00 -9.59 -23.38
C LEU A 158 -3.03 -10.70 -23.82
N LEU A 159 -2.28 -11.24 -22.86
CA LEU A 159 -1.31 -12.32 -23.08
C LEU A 159 -1.78 -13.65 -22.47
N GLY A 160 -2.68 -13.59 -21.50
CA GLY A 160 -3.28 -14.79 -20.92
C GLY A 160 -3.92 -14.54 -19.56
N SER A 161 -3.75 -15.48 -18.65
CA SER A 161 -4.34 -15.44 -17.31
C SER A 161 -3.37 -15.91 -16.24
N PHE A 162 -3.67 -15.61 -14.98
CA PHE A 162 -2.92 -16.11 -13.86
C PHE A 162 -3.82 -16.51 -12.70
N SER A 163 -3.26 -17.33 -11.81
CA SER A 163 -3.82 -17.62 -10.50
C SER A 163 -2.71 -17.69 -9.46
N ILE A 164 -3.01 -17.24 -8.25
CA ILE A 164 -2.20 -17.47 -7.07
C ILE A 164 -3.01 -18.15 -5.96
N SER A 165 -2.35 -18.98 -5.18
CA SER A 165 -2.92 -19.63 -4.00
C SER A 165 -1.86 -19.90 -2.94
N ILE A 166 -2.29 -19.97 -1.68
CA ILE A 166 -1.41 -20.38 -0.57
C ILE A 166 -1.08 -21.87 -0.71
N VAL A 167 0.20 -22.21 -0.58
CA VAL A 167 0.67 -23.59 -0.40
C VAL A 167 0.58 -23.92 1.08
N LYS A 168 -0.41 -24.73 1.46
CA LYS A 168 -0.47 -25.29 2.81
C LYS A 168 0.66 -26.31 2.95
N GLN A 169 1.60 -26.04 3.86
CA GLN A 169 2.58 -27.02 4.30
C GLN A 169 1.93 -28.04 5.24
#